data_AF-A0A438JFB4-F1
#
_entry.id   AF-A0A438JFB4-F1
#
_cell.length_a   1.000
_cell.length_b   1.000
_cell.length_c   1.000
_cell.angle_alpha   90.00
_cell.angle_beta   90.00
_cell.angle_gamma   90.00
#
_symmetry.space_group_name_H-M   'P 1'
#
loop_
_entity.id
_entity.type
_entity.pdbx_description
1 polymer ?
#
loop_
_entity_poly.entity_id
_entity_poly.type
_entity_poly.pdbx_seq_one_letter_code
_entity_poly.pdbx_strand_id
1 'polypeptide(L)'
;MAGIRSLLAHKMVVAKDTTRLKKIMEQERVFELFAGLNPELDQVRVQILGKESRPSIQEVYAYMIGEECRRVVMLGGYTPEKSALATAGNFKSRDPK
;
A
#
# COMPACT_ATOMS: atom_id res chain seq x y z
N MET A 1 -11.68 12.16 -49.07
CA MET A 1 -11.94 12.55 -47.66
C MET A 1 -12.48 11.42 -46.76
N ALA A 2 -13.19 10.41 -47.28
CA ALA A 2 -13.75 9.33 -46.43
C ALA A 2 -12.68 8.37 -45.82
N GLY A 3 -11.62 8.03 -46.57
CA GLY A 3 -10.58 7.10 -46.10
C GLY A 3 -9.78 7.57 -44.88
N ILE A 4 -9.42 8.86 -44.83
CA ILE A 4 -8.68 9.44 -43.69
C ILE A 4 -9.52 9.41 -42.42
N ARG A 5 -10.83 9.70 -42.52
CA ARG A 5 -11.76 9.63 -41.37
C ARG A 5 -11.90 8.20 -40.83
N SER A 6 -11.98 7.20 -41.71
CA SER A 6 -12.06 5.80 -41.31
C SER A 6 -10.80 5.32 -40.58
N LEU A 7 -9.61 5.72 -41.06
CA LEU A 7 -8.34 5.35 -40.43
C LEU A 7 -8.18 5.99 -39.04
N LEU A 8 -8.58 7.26 -38.91
CA LEU A 8 -8.57 7.97 -37.61
C LEU A 8 -9.53 7.30 -36.62
N ALA A 9 -10.75 6.95 -37.05
CA ALA A 9 -11.71 6.25 -36.20
C ALA A 9 -11.17 4.90 -35.71
N HIS A 10 -10.57 4.10 -36.60
CA HIS A 10 -9.97 2.82 -36.24
C HIS A 10 -8.81 2.98 -35.24
N LYS A 11 -7.91 3.95 -35.48
CA LYS A 11 -6.80 4.24 -34.53
C LYS A 11 -7.31 4.63 -33.15
N MET A 12 -8.36 5.45 -33.07
CA MET A 12 -8.95 5.87 -31.79
C MET A 12 -9.59 4.70 -31.04
N VAL A 13 -10.29 3.80 -31.75
CA VAL A 13 -10.86 2.58 -31.15
C VAL A 13 -9.76 1.69 -30.58
N VAL A 14 -8.71 1.40 -31.36
CA VAL A 14 -7.58 0.59 -30.90
C VAL A 14 -6.88 1.21 -29.69
N ALA A 15 -6.67 2.53 -29.68
CA ALA A 15 -6.06 3.23 -28.55
C ALA A 15 -6.93 3.13 -27.28
N LYS A 16 -8.26 3.27 -27.43
CA LYS A 16 -9.22 3.11 -26.33
C LYS A 16 -9.21 1.69 -25.77
N ASP A 17 -9.22 0.69 -26.64
CA ASP A 17 -9.19 -0.73 -26.25
C ASP A 17 -7.88 -1.10 -25.56
N THR A 18 -6.75 -0.62 -26.07
CA THR A 18 -5.43 -0.83 -25.46
C THR A 18 -5.38 -0.20 -24.05
N THR A 19 -5.95 1.00 -23.90
CA THR A 19 -6.03 1.68 -22.60
C THR A 19 -6.92 0.90 -21.63
N ARG A 20 -8.05 0.38 -22.11
CA ARG A 20 -8.96 -0.45 -21.30
C ARG A 20 -8.29 -1.75 -20.87
N LEU A 21 -7.58 -2.43 -21.76
CA LEU A 21 -6.86 -3.66 -21.47
C LEU A 21 -5.79 -3.43 -20.39
N LYS A 22 -4.98 -2.36 -20.52
CA LYS A 22 -3.98 -2.00 -19.51
C LYS A 22 -4.60 -1.82 -18.12
N LYS A 23 -5.75 -1.15 -18.04
CA LYS A 23 -6.48 -0.97 -16.76
C LYS A 23 -6.96 -2.29 -16.18
N ILE A 24 -7.43 -3.23 -17.00
CA ILE A 24 -7.85 -4.56 -16.54
C ILE A 24 -6.65 -5.34 -16.01
N MET A 25 -5.56 -5.40 -16.77
CA MET A 25 -4.33 -6.10 -16.38
C MET A 25 -3.67 -5.50 -15.13
N GLU A 26 -3.82 -4.19 -14.90
CA GLU A 26 -3.33 -3.56 -13.67
C GLU A 26 -4.17 -3.98 -12.46
N GLN A 27 -5.49 -4.03 -12.61
CA GLN A 27 -6.37 -4.49 -11.53
C GLN A 27 -6.16 -5.98 -11.22
N GLU A 28 -6.00 -6.82 -12.25
CA GLU A 28 -5.69 -8.24 -12.06
C GLU A 28 -4.42 -8.44 -11.22
N ARG A 29 -3.34 -7.72 -11.54
CA ARG A 29 -2.10 -7.76 -10.75
C ARG A 29 -2.25 -7.26 -9.31
N VAL A 30 -3.16 -6.31 -9.07
CA VAL A 30 -3.50 -5.88 -7.69
C VAL A 30 -4.18 -7.03 -6.93
N PHE A 31 -5.09 -7.77 -7.56
CA PHE A 31 -5.73 -8.92 -6.93
C PHE A 31 -4.76 -10.09 -6.71
N GLU A 32 -3.84 -10.34 -7.64
CA GLU A 32 -2.76 -11.32 -7.46
C GLU A 32 -1.87 -10.97 -6.26
N LEU A 33 -1.51 -9.69 -6.10
CA LEU A 33 -0.75 -9.21 -4.94
C LEU A 33 -1.51 -9.46 -3.63
N PHE A 34 -2.83 -9.21 -3.63
CA PHE A 34 -3.68 -9.48 -2.47
C PHE A 34 -3.83 -10.96 -2.14
N ALA A 35 -3.86 -11.84 -3.15
CA ALA A 35 -3.96 -13.28 -2.93
C ALA A 35 -2.73 -13.86 -2.21
N GLY A 36 -1.55 -13.26 -2.42
CA GLY A 36 -0.31 -13.62 -1.72
C GLY A 36 -0.08 -12.90 -0.39
N LEU A 37 -1.00 -12.04 0.03
CA LEU A 37 -0.82 -11.20 1.21
C LEU A 37 -1.09 -11.97 2.50
N ASN A 38 -0.28 -11.73 3.54
CA ASN A 38 -0.51 -12.27 4.88
C ASN A 38 -1.93 -11.91 5.39
N PRO A 39 -2.70 -12.86 5.96
CA PRO A 39 -3.97 -12.59 6.63
C PRO A 39 -3.93 -11.47 7.66
N GLU A 40 -2.81 -11.27 8.37
CA GLU A 40 -2.67 -10.16 9.31
C GLU A 40 -2.82 -8.80 8.64
N LEU A 41 -2.51 -8.69 7.34
CA LEU A 41 -2.65 -7.48 6.52
C LEU A 41 -4.03 -7.40 5.84
N ASP A 42 -5.03 -8.21 6.27
CA ASP A 42 -6.40 -8.15 5.74
C ASP A 42 -7.00 -6.74 5.76
N GLN A 43 -6.73 -5.99 6.84
CA GLN A 43 -7.21 -4.62 6.98
C GLN A 43 -6.67 -3.70 5.87
N VAL A 44 -5.46 -3.96 5.37
CA VAL A 44 -4.89 -3.25 4.22
C VAL A 44 -5.71 -3.51 2.96
N ARG A 45 -6.12 -4.77 2.72
CA ARG A 45 -6.97 -5.11 1.56
C ARG A 45 -8.31 -4.36 1.62
N VAL A 46 -8.96 -4.37 2.78
CA VAL A 46 -10.24 -3.66 2.99
C VAL A 46 -10.10 -2.16 2.74
N GLN A 47 -9.04 -1.53 3.27
CA GLN A 47 -8.82 -0.09 3.09
C GLN A 47 -8.54 0.27 1.62
N ILE A 48 -7.79 -0.56 0.91
CA ILE A 48 -7.46 -0.30 -0.49
C ILE A 48 -8.68 -0.54 -1.39
N LEU A 49 -9.46 -1.60 -1.16
CA LEU A 49 -10.69 -1.89 -1.89
C LEU A 49 -11.83 -0.90 -1.59
N GLY A 50 -11.79 -0.25 -0.43
CA GLY A 50 -12.76 0.78 -0.04
C GLY A 50 -12.49 2.16 -0.65
N LYS A 51 -11.39 2.36 -1.39
CA LYS A 51 -11.10 3.64 -2.06
C LYS A 51 -12.04 3.86 -3.25
N GLU A 52 -12.53 5.10 -3.41
CA GLU A 52 -13.41 5.48 -4.53
C GLU A 52 -12.72 5.34 -5.89
N SER A 53 -11.42 5.64 -5.95
CA SER A 53 -10.59 5.43 -7.13
C SER A 53 -9.91 4.08 -7.09
N ARG A 54 -9.80 3.45 -8.26
CA ARG A 54 -8.99 2.25 -8.42
C ARG A 54 -7.51 2.62 -8.26
N PRO A 55 -6.83 2.11 -7.23
CA PRO A 55 -5.43 2.40 -7.02
C PRO A 55 -4.59 1.70 -8.08
N SER A 56 -3.51 2.36 -8.49
CA SER A 56 -2.45 1.77 -9.28
C SER A 56 -1.68 0.73 -8.47
N ILE A 57 -1.02 -0.20 -9.16
CA ILE A 57 -0.22 -1.23 -8.48
C ILE A 57 0.89 -0.63 -7.58
N GLN A 58 1.44 0.52 -7.99
CA GLN A 58 2.48 1.23 -7.22
C GLN A 58 1.93 1.81 -5.92
N GLU A 59 0.73 2.41 -5.96
CA GLU A 59 0.08 2.93 -4.76
C GLU A 59 -0.26 1.81 -3.78
N VAL A 60 -0.74 0.66 -4.28
CA VAL A 60 -0.99 -0.53 -3.45
C VAL A 60 0.29 -1.01 -2.77
N TYR A 61 1.39 -1.11 -3.52
CA TYR A 61 2.68 -1.52 -2.98
C TYR A 61 3.22 -0.56 -1.92
N ALA A 62 3.20 0.76 -2.20
CA ALA A 62 3.64 1.78 -1.26
C ALA A 62 2.83 1.74 0.04
N TYR A 63 1.51 1.53 -0.06
CA TYR A 63 0.65 1.40 1.10
C TYR A 63 0.97 0.16 1.93
N MET A 64 1.16 -0.99 1.28
CA MET A 64 1.53 -2.24 1.97
C MET A 64 2.86 -2.12 2.72
N ILE A 65 3.90 -1.58 2.07
CA ILE A 65 5.20 -1.36 2.72
C ILE A 65 5.08 -0.36 3.88
N GLY A 66 4.31 0.71 3.70
CA GLY A 66 4.06 1.69 4.76
C GLY A 66 3.38 1.07 5.99
N GLU A 67 2.37 0.24 5.77
CA GLU A 67 1.67 -0.46 6.85
C GLU A 67 2.55 -1.51 7.55
N GLU A 68 3.36 -2.24 6.79
CA GLU A 68 4.34 -3.17 7.36
C GLU A 68 5.34 -2.43 8.25
N CYS A 69 5.94 -1.34 7.75
CA CYS A 69 6.85 -0.50 8.53
C CYS A 69 6.17 0.08 9.78
N ARG A 70 4.93 0.55 9.67
CA ARG A 70 4.15 1.08 10.80
C ARG A 70 3.95 0.00 11.85
N ARG A 71 3.61 -1.23 11.44
CA ARG A 71 3.42 -2.36 12.36
C ARG A 71 4.71 -2.73 13.06
N VAL A 72 5.84 -2.79 12.36
CA VAL A 72 7.15 -3.02 12.99
C VAL A 72 7.40 -2.00 14.11
N VAL A 73 7.11 -0.72 13.87
CA VAL A 73 7.26 0.35 14.88
C VAL A 73 6.25 0.21 16.02
N MET A 74 4.98 -0.06 15.73
CA MET A 74 3.90 -0.06 16.74
C MET A 74 3.80 -1.35 17.54
N LEU A 75 4.04 -2.51 16.94
CA LEU A 75 4.04 -3.82 17.61
C LEU A 75 5.38 -4.14 18.29
N GLY A 76 6.34 -3.21 18.28
CA GLY A 76 7.62 -3.41 18.96
C GLY A 76 8.47 -4.51 18.33
N GLY A 77 8.32 -4.76 17.02
CA GLY A 77 9.12 -5.73 16.26
C GLY A 77 10.63 -5.39 16.21
N TYR A 78 11.00 -4.25 16.78
CA TYR A 78 12.34 -3.99 17.28
C TYR A 78 12.20 -3.54 18.74
N THR A 79 12.59 -4.40 19.68
CA THR A 79 13.04 -3.97 20.99
C THR A 79 14.52 -3.64 20.88
N PRO A 80 14.95 -2.36 20.71
CA PRO A 80 16.25 -2.01 21.18
C PRO A 80 16.13 -2.11 22.70
N GLU A 81 16.61 -3.21 23.26
CA GLU A 81 16.82 -3.39 24.70
C GLU A 81 17.85 -2.39 25.27
N LYS A 82 18.18 -1.36 24.47
CA LYS A 82 19.09 -0.24 24.68
C LYS A 82 18.47 1.09 24.20
N SER A 83 17.14 1.22 24.23
CA SER A 83 16.49 2.53 24.09
C SER A 83 16.89 3.42 25.26
N ALA A 84 17.64 4.48 24.98
CA ALA A 84 18.22 5.42 25.94
C ALA A 84 17.21 6.25 26.77
N LEU A 85 15.91 5.93 26.70
CA LEU A 85 14.80 6.66 27.31
C LEU A 85 14.09 5.90 28.43
N ALA A 86 14.63 4.77 28.88
CA ALA A 86 14.25 4.22 30.18
C ALA A 86 14.79 5.14 31.28
N THR A 87 14.04 6.20 31.60
CA THR A 87 14.25 6.97 32.82
C THR A 87 14.10 6.01 33.99
N ALA A 88 15.23 5.49 34.48
CA ALA A 88 15.32 4.84 35.77
C ALA A 88 14.97 5.89 36.82
N GLY A 89 13.68 5.99 37.14
CA GLY A 89 13.18 6.63 38.35
C GLY A 89 13.68 5.82 39.54
N ASN A 90 14.95 6.04 39.91
CA ASN A 90 15.54 5.41 41.07
C ASN A 90 15.05 6.17 42.30
N PHE A 91 14.00 5.64 42.93
CA PHE A 91 13.55 6.06 44.25
C PHE A 91 14.70 5.86 45.23
N LYS A 92 15.44 6.93 45.52
CA LYS A 92 16.35 6.98 46.66
C LYS A 92 15.62 7.78 47.73
N SER A 93 15.11 7.05 48.71
CA SER A 93 14.62 7.56 49.98
C SER A 93 15.60 8.60 50.53
N ARG A 94 15.04 9.75 50.91
CA ARG A 94 15.74 10.83 51.58
C ARG A 94 15.76 10.53 53.09
N ASP A 95 16.92 10.13 53.61
CA ASP A 95 17.26 10.33 55.04
C ASP A 95 17.76 11.79 55.18
N PRO A 96 17.52 12.54 56.29
CA PRO A 96 18.17 12.23 57.59
C PRO A 96 17.41 12.69 58.87
N LYS A 97 17.57 11.99 59.99
CA LYS A 97 18.22 12.45 61.24
C LYS A 97 18.20 11.37 62.31
#